data_AF-A0A957ZUJ5-F1
#
_entry.id   AF-A0A957ZUJ5-F1
#
_cell.length_a   1.000
_cell.length_b   1.000
_cell.length_c   1.000
_cell.angle_alpha   90.00
_cell.angle_beta   90.00
_cell.angle_gamma   90.00
#
_symmetry.space_group_name_H-M   'P 1'
#
loop_
_entity.id
_entity.type
_entity.pdbx_description
1 polymer ?
#
loop_
_entity_poly.entity_id
_entity_poly.type
_entity_poly.pdbx_seq_one_letter_code
_entity_poly.pdbx_strand_id
1 'polypeptide(L)'
;MANTLVYKPQGGDELVVASGGEINVESGGKITDDGTQASAISDLAITYSSNDPTITANGAVTVADGSAASVAELLELCEELMAQTNAILAALRGVGIIASS
;
A
#
# COMPACT_ATOMS: atom_id res chain seq x y z
N MET A 1 19.75 -33.72 -8.24
CA MET A 1 18.51 -33.14 -8.79
C MET A 1 18.26 -31.84 -8.05
N ALA A 2 18.04 -30.73 -8.74
CA ALA A 2 17.64 -29.50 -8.07
C ALA A 2 16.22 -29.71 -7.52
N ASN A 3 15.94 -29.23 -6.31
CA ASN A 3 14.56 -29.20 -5.81
C ASN A 3 13.75 -28.27 -6.72
N THR A 4 12.62 -28.75 -7.21
CA THR A 4 11.65 -27.90 -7.88
C THR A 4 11.09 -26.91 -6.85
N LEU A 5 11.41 -25.63 -7.00
CA LEU A 5 10.98 -24.59 -6.07
C LEU A 5 9.60 -24.02 -6.40
N VAL A 6 9.10 -24.24 -7.62
CA VAL A 6 7.77 -23.80 -8.07
C VAL A 6 7.11 -24.91 -8.88
N TYR A 7 5.92 -25.36 -8.48
CA TYR A 7 5.21 -26.45 -9.14
C TYR A 7 3.69 -26.29 -9.06
N LYS A 8 2.97 -27.04 -9.91
CA LYS A 8 1.52 -27.22 -9.80
C LYS A 8 1.23 -28.68 -9.38
N PRO A 9 0.40 -28.94 -8.35
CA PRO A 9 -0.06 -30.28 -8.05
C PRO A 9 -0.81 -30.89 -9.25
N GLN A 10 -0.65 -32.20 -9.48
CA GLN A 10 -1.34 -32.85 -10.60
C GLN A 10 -2.85 -32.77 -10.44
N GLY A 11 -3.52 -32.15 -11.42
CA GLY A 11 -4.96 -31.94 -11.41
C GLY A 11 -5.46 -30.86 -10.44
N GLY A 12 -4.56 -30.06 -9.85
CA GLY A 12 -4.91 -28.95 -8.96
C GLY A 12 -4.94 -27.59 -9.67
N ASP A 13 -5.70 -26.66 -9.10
CA ASP A 13 -5.81 -25.26 -9.55
C ASP A 13 -4.76 -24.33 -8.90
N GLU A 14 -3.91 -24.89 -8.03
CA GLU A 14 -2.93 -24.17 -7.22
C GLU A 14 -1.55 -24.12 -7.87
N LEU A 15 -0.88 -22.97 -7.75
CA LEU A 15 0.56 -22.84 -7.97
C LEU A 15 1.26 -22.81 -6.61
N VAL A 16 2.13 -23.77 -6.36
CA VAL A 16 2.91 -23.87 -5.11
C VAL A 16 4.31 -23.32 -5.34
N VAL A 17 4.68 -22.35 -4.51
CA VAL A 17 6.05 -21.83 -4.41
C VAL A 17 6.64 -22.34 -3.10
N ALA A 18 7.54 -23.31 -3.19
CA ALA A 18 8.23 -23.89 -2.06
C ALA A 18 9.29 -22.94 -1.49
N SER A 19 9.79 -23.24 -0.29
CA SER A 19 10.82 -22.45 0.39
C SER A 19 12.02 -22.18 -0.51
N GLY A 20 12.40 -20.92 -0.63
CA GLY A 20 13.48 -20.44 -1.50
C GLY A 20 13.07 -20.15 -2.95
N GLY A 21 11.84 -20.47 -3.35
CA GLY A 21 11.25 -20.01 -4.62
C GLY A 21 10.75 -18.57 -4.56
N GLU A 22 10.64 -17.92 -5.71
CA GLU A 22 10.15 -16.54 -5.85
C GLU A 22 9.11 -16.43 -6.96
N ILE A 23 8.23 -15.43 -6.86
CA ILE A 23 7.36 -14.99 -7.94
C ILE A 23 7.84 -13.62 -8.40
N ASN A 24 8.43 -13.55 -9.59
CA ASN A 24 8.72 -12.28 -10.26
C ASN A 24 7.56 -11.90 -11.17
N VAL A 25 6.84 -10.82 -10.83
CA VAL A 25 5.79 -10.27 -11.68
C VAL A 25 6.39 -9.16 -12.54
N GLU A 26 6.58 -9.45 -13.82
CA GLU A 26 7.17 -8.50 -14.76
C GLU A 26 6.25 -7.29 -15.02
N SER A 27 6.81 -6.25 -15.64
CA SER A 27 6.09 -5.01 -15.96
C SER A 27 4.78 -5.26 -16.70
N GLY A 28 3.69 -4.68 -16.19
CA GLY A 28 2.33 -4.85 -16.73
C GLY A 28 1.57 -6.09 -16.20
N GLY A 29 2.26 -7.01 -15.52
CA GLY A 29 1.65 -8.11 -14.78
C GLY A 29 0.78 -7.59 -13.62
N LYS A 30 -0.30 -8.31 -13.31
CA LYS A 30 -1.23 -7.97 -12.23
C LYS A 30 -1.52 -9.19 -11.37
N ILE A 31 -1.67 -8.96 -10.07
CA ILE A 31 -2.34 -9.88 -9.15
C ILE A 31 -3.74 -9.32 -8.95
N THR A 32 -4.74 -10.14 -9.23
CA THR A 32 -6.16 -9.73 -9.29
C THR A 32 -6.97 -10.49 -8.27
N ASP A 33 -8.00 -9.85 -7.73
CA ASP A 33 -9.07 -10.45 -6.96
C ASP A 33 -10.22 -10.80 -7.94
N ASP A 34 -10.53 -12.09 -8.10
CA ASP A 34 -11.52 -12.60 -9.06
C ASP A 34 -11.42 -12.00 -10.48
N GLY A 35 -10.19 -11.91 -10.99
CA GLY A 35 -9.89 -11.37 -12.33
C GLY A 35 -9.97 -9.85 -12.43
N THR A 36 -10.24 -9.15 -11.33
CA THR A 36 -10.30 -7.69 -11.26
C THR A 36 -9.14 -7.15 -10.41
N GLN A 37 -8.53 -6.04 -10.83
CA GLN A 37 -7.54 -5.38 -9.99
C GLN A 37 -8.22 -4.71 -8.79
N ALA A 38 -7.56 -4.67 -7.64
CA ALA A 38 -8.03 -3.85 -6.53
C ALA A 38 -8.27 -2.41 -6.99
N SER A 39 -9.34 -1.79 -6.49
CA SER A 39 -9.66 -0.41 -6.82
C SER A 39 -8.52 0.53 -6.43
N ALA A 40 -8.35 1.61 -7.19
CA ALA A 40 -7.39 2.64 -6.85
C ALA A 40 -7.71 3.21 -5.46
N ILE A 41 -6.69 3.27 -4.61
CA ILE A 41 -6.76 3.98 -3.32
C ILE A 41 -6.45 5.43 -3.63
N SER A 42 -7.31 6.33 -3.19
CA SER A 42 -7.11 7.77 -3.41
C SER A 42 -5.92 8.27 -2.59
N ASP A 43 -5.14 9.17 -3.18
CA ASP A 43 -4.00 9.80 -2.51
C ASP A 43 -4.45 10.66 -1.31
N LEU A 44 -3.54 10.84 -0.34
CA LEU A 44 -3.76 11.81 0.73
C LEU A 44 -3.42 13.20 0.22
N ALA A 45 -4.43 14.05 0.10
CA ALA A 45 -4.22 15.44 -0.30
C ALA A 45 -3.83 16.29 0.92
N ILE A 46 -2.53 16.36 1.23
CA ILE A 46 -2.02 17.28 2.27
C ILE A 46 -1.68 18.63 1.62
N THR A 47 -2.42 19.68 1.97
CA THR A 47 -2.09 21.06 1.58
C THR A 47 -1.22 21.70 2.66
N TYR A 48 0.01 22.07 2.29
CA TYR A 48 0.95 22.77 3.17
C TYR A 48 1.17 24.20 2.69
N SER A 49 1.27 25.14 3.62
CA SER A 49 1.67 26.53 3.35
C SER A 49 2.80 26.92 4.30
N SER A 50 3.90 27.42 3.74
CA SER A 50 5.04 27.98 4.48
C SER A 50 5.25 29.43 4.10
N ASN A 51 5.64 30.25 5.07
CA ASN A 51 6.24 31.56 4.84
C ASN A 51 7.77 31.50 4.68
N ASP A 52 8.39 30.35 4.93
CA ASP A 52 9.83 30.12 4.74
C ASP A 52 10.10 29.58 3.31
N PRO A 53 10.79 30.35 2.45
CA PRO A 53 11.04 29.99 1.06
C PRO A 53 12.08 28.87 0.89
N THR A 54 12.70 28.41 1.98
CA THR A 54 13.67 27.30 1.94
C THR A 54 13.00 25.93 2.14
N ILE A 55 11.73 25.90 2.55
CA ILE A 55 10.98 24.65 2.72
C ILE A 55 10.35 24.24 1.39
N THR A 56 10.78 23.09 0.86
CA THR A 56 10.18 22.46 -0.32
C THR A 56 9.41 21.21 0.10
N ALA A 57 8.15 21.09 -0.32
CA ALA A 57 7.36 19.89 -0.07
C ALA A 57 8.03 18.67 -0.74
N ASN A 58 8.50 17.72 0.06
CA ASN A 58 9.19 16.51 -0.41
C ASN A 58 8.49 15.22 0.06
N GLY A 59 7.22 15.31 0.49
CA GLY A 59 6.48 14.19 1.07
C GLY A 59 6.89 13.83 2.51
N ALA A 60 7.88 14.51 3.09
CA ALA A 60 8.16 14.47 4.52
C ALA A 60 7.44 15.65 5.20
N VAL A 61 6.46 15.34 6.06
CA VAL A 61 5.72 16.33 6.84
C VAL A 61 6.71 17.25 7.57
N THR A 62 6.69 18.55 7.25
CA THR A 62 7.47 19.56 7.98
C THR A 62 6.54 20.75 8.27
N VAL A 63 6.25 21.00 9.56
CA VAL A 63 5.37 22.09 10.02
C VAL A 63 6.23 23.30 10.39
N ALA A 64 6.01 24.45 9.74
CA ALA A 64 6.67 25.72 10.09
C ALA A 64 5.62 26.83 10.27
N ASP A 65 5.91 27.75 11.19
CA ASP A 65 4.93 28.50 11.99
C ASP A 65 4.17 29.65 11.27
N GLY A 66 3.00 29.93 11.82
CA GLY A 66 2.06 31.02 11.48
C GLY A 66 0.79 30.96 12.34
N SER A 67 0.51 29.79 12.93
CA SER A 67 -0.29 29.50 14.13
C SER A 67 0.03 28.05 14.50
N ALA A 68 0.06 27.70 15.80
CA ALA A 68 0.20 26.30 16.20
C ALA A 68 -0.92 25.47 15.55
N ALA A 69 -0.58 24.35 14.91
CA ALA A 69 -1.57 23.40 14.40
C ALA A 69 -2.55 23.09 15.53
N SER A 70 -3.84 23.33 15.28
CA SER A 70 -4.86 23.05 16.27
C SER A 70 -4.93 21.55 16.52
N VAL A 71 -5.38 21.18 17.72
CA VAL A 71 -5.64 19.77 18.04
C VAL A 71 -6.64 19.16 17.05
N ALA A 72 -7.57 19.96 16.50
CA ALA A 72 -8.53 19.51 15.50
C ALA A 72 -7.88 19.16 14.16
N GLU A 73 -6.97 20.00 13.64
CA GLU A 73 -6.26 19.73 12.39
C GLU A 73 -5.34 18.50 12.50
N LEU A 74 -4.69 18.32 13.65
CA LEU A 74 -3.88 17.14 13.91
C LEU A 74 -4.72 15.87 14.06
N LEU A 75 -5.91 15.98 14.65
CA LEU A 75 -6.85 14.87 14.77
C LEU A 75 -7.38 14.44 13.40
N GLU A 76 -7.78 15.40 12.56
CA GLU A 76 -8.24 15.13 11.18
C GLU A 76 -7.19 14.39 10.37
N LEU A 77 -5.93 14.86 10.39
CA LEU A 77 -4.83 14.19 9.70
C LEU A 77 -4.65 12.73 10.17
N CYS A 78 -4.75 12.49 11.49
CA CYS A 78 -4.67 11.14 12.03
C CYS A 78 -5.84 10.26 11.53
N GLU A 79 -7.05 10.81 11.48
CA GLU A 79 -8.24 10.10 10.99
C GLU A 79 -8.13 9.73 9.51
N GLU A 80 -7.66 10.65 8.66
CA GLU A 80 -7.43 10.39 7.24
C GLU A 80 -6.34 9.33 7.01
N LEU A 81 -5.22 9.41 7.77
CA LEU A 81 -4.15 8.41 7.71
C LEU A 81 -4.65 7.02 8.12
N MET A 82 -5.48 6.93 9.16
CA MET A 82 -6.11 5.67 9.57
C MET A 82 -7.03 5.13 8.48
N ALA A 83 -7.87 5.99 7.88
CA ALA A 83 -8.77 5.60 6.81
C ALA A 83 -8.01 5.03 5.59
N GLN A 84 -6.94 5.69 5.17
CA GLN A 84 -6.10 5.21 4.07
C GLN A 84 -5.34 3.94 4.39
N THR A 85 -4.80 3.83 5.61
CA THR A 85 -4.14 2.60 6.05
C THR A 85 -5.11 1.43 6.00
N ASN A 86 -6.35 1.63 6.45
CA ASN A 86 -7.40 0.62 6.36
C ASN A 86 -7.75 0.28 4.90
N ALA A 87 -7.79 1.26 3.99
CA ALA A 87 -8.00 1.01 2.57
C ALA A 87 -6.86 0.19 1.94
N ILE A 88 -5.60 0.47 2.29
CA ILE A 88 -4.43 -0.30 1.84
C ILE A 88 -4.51 -1.74 2.35
N LEU A 89 -4.79 -1.92 3.64
CA LEU A 89 -4.93 -3.26 4.22
C LEU A 89 -6.07 -4.04 3.57
N ALA A 90 -7.19 -3.38 3.27
CA ALA A 90 -8.30 -4.01 2.56
C ALA A 90 -7.89 -4.46 1.15
N ALA A 91 -7.22 -3.60 0.38
CA ALA A 91 -6.77 -3.92 -0.97
C ALA A 91 -5.78 -5.11 -0.98
N LEU A 92 -4.79 -5.11 -0.06
CA LEU A 92 -3.81 -6.19 0.04
C LEU A 92 -4.43 -7.52 0.47
N ARG A 93 -5.43 -7.49 1.36
CA ARG A 93 -6.20 -8.68 1.75
C ARG A 93 -7.06 -9.20 0.59
N GLY A 94 -7.69 -8.30 -0.17
CA GLY A 94 -8.52 -8.67 -1.33
C GLY A 94 -7.72 -9.44 -2.39
N VAL A 95 -6.48 -9.04 -2.65
CA VAL A 95 -5.60 -9.76 -3.60
C VAL A 95 -4.77 -10.90 -2.97
N GLY A 96 -5.04 -11.26 -1.71
CA GLY A 96 -4.41 -12.39 -1.03
C GLY A 96 -2.91 -12.23 -0.70
N ILE A 97 -2.39 -11.00 -0.66
CA ILE A 97 -0.97 -10.72 -0.35
C ILE A 97 -0.69 -10.83 1.15
N ILE A 98 -1.65 -10.42 1.97
CA ILE A 98 -1.59 -10.54 3.44
C ILE A 98 -2.81 -11.30 3.96
N ALA A 99 -2.66 -11.90 5.14
CA ALA A 99 -3.75 -12.65 5.76
C ALA A 99 -4.98 -11.78 6.05
N SER A 100 -6.15 -12.36 5.76
CA SER A 100 -7.42 -11.91 6.31
C SER A 100 -7.40 -12.17 7.82
N SER A 101 -7.70 -11.13 8.62
CA SER A 101 -7.84 -11.24 10.08
C SER A 101 -9.01 -12.13 10.48
#